data_AF-A0AA36E7A3-F1
#
_entry.id   AF-A0AA36E7A3-F1
#
_cell.length_a   1.000
_cell.length_b   1.000
_cell.length_c   1.000
_cell.angle_alpha   90.00
_cell.angle_beta   90.00
_cell.angle_gamma   90.00
#
_symmetry.space_group_name_H-M   'P 1'
#
loop_
_entity.id
_entity.type
_entity.pdbx_description
1 polymer ?
#
loop_
_entity_poly.entity_id
_entity_poly.type
_entity_poly.pdbx_seq_one_letter_code
_entity_poly.pdbx_strand_id
1 'polypeptide(L)'
;MKLLRPRDCLLDCSFQGFKCLLSGDHLQLPPTFRSVEAEKKGLGNTLFKRLAYLYGDDVMSMVTVQYSMHELIMTWSSKELYNNKTKAHASAVRHTLYELVGVEKSSSSTEPTLLLIDIAG
;
A
#
# COMPACT_ATOMS: atom_id res chain seq x y z
N MET A 1 -8.92 7.66 11.76
CA MET A 1 -7.72 7.57 10.89
C MET A 1 -7.14 8.98 10.77
N LYS A 2 -6.12 9.32 11.58
CA LYS A 2 -5.51 10.67 11.53
C LYS A 2 -4.52 10.70 10.38
N LEU A 3 -4.61 11.70 9.51
CA LEU A 3 -3.62 12.03 8.49
C LEU A 3 -2.31 12.40 9.22
N LEU A 4 -1.35 11.48 9.26
CA LEU A 4 -0.10 11.67 9.98
C LEU A 4 0.85 12.53 9.16
N ARG A 5 0.98 13.82 9.51
CA ARG A 5 2.03 14.69 8.98
C ARG A 5 3.36 14.39 9.68
N PRO A 6 4.52 14.76 9.12
CA PRO A 6 5.83 14.48 9.72
C PRO A 6 5.97 14.97 11.17
N ARG A 7 5.35 16.11 11.51
CA ARG A 7 5.33 16.63 12.88
C ARG A 7 4.39 15.87 13.81
N ASP A 8 3.30 15.33 13.29
CA ASP A 8 2.32 14.59 14.09
C ASP A 8 2.93 13.25 14.56
N CYS A 9 3.72 12.56 13.71
CA CYS A 9 4.45 11.35 14.11
C CYS A 9 5.51 11.62 15.20
N LEU A 10 6.24 12.73 15.08
CA LEU A 10 7.30 13.07 16.03
C LEU A 10 6.74 13.49 17.39
N LEU A 11 5.59 14.16 17.42
CA LEU A 11 4.93 14.52 18.68
C LEU A 11 4.54 13.27 19.46
N ASP A 12 3.88 12.30 18.83
CA ASP A 12 3.50 11.05 19.54
C ASP A 12 4.74 10.26 19.99
N CYS A 13 5.75 10.05 19.13
CA CYS A 13 6.96 9.35 19.53
C CYS A 13 7.73 10.05 20.67
N SER A 14 7.73 11.39 20.70
CA SER A 14 8.51 12.16 21.69
C SER A 14 7.85 12.27 23.06
N PHE A 15 6.51 12.14 23.13
CA PHE A 15 5.77 12.29 24.39
C PHE A 15 5.38 10.97 25.05
N GLN A 16 5.50 9.82 24.36
CA GLN A 16 4.90 8.55 24.82
C GLN A 16 5.91 7.43 25.16
N GLY A 17 7.22 7.58 24.92
CA GLY A 17 8.22 6.65 25.47
C GLY A 17 9.59 6.61 24.79
N PHE A 18 10.48 5.73 25.26
CA PHE A 18 11.86 5.57 24.76
C PHE A 18 11.98 4.73 23.48
N LYS A 19 10.88 4.13 23.01
CA LYS A 19 10.83 3.31 21.80
C LYS A 19 9.59 3.69 21.00
N CYS A 20 9.75 3.89 19.69
CA CYS A 20 8.65 4.18 18.77
C CYS A 20 8.64 3.16 17.63
N LEU A 21 7.46 2.59 17.32
CA LEU A 21 7.24 1.74 16.17
C LEU A 21 6.40 2.50 15.14
N LEU A 22 6.91 2.58 13.91
CA LEU A 22 6.19 3.16 12.78
C LEU A 22 5.72 2.03 11.88
N SER A 23 4.44 2.05 11.52
CA SER A 23 3.85 1.11 10.55
C SER A 23 3.22 1.91 9.42
N GLY A 24 3.50 1.53 8.19
CA GLY A 24 3.02 2.20 7.00
C GLY A 24 3.72 1.71 5.75
N ASP A 25 3.36 2.31 4.62
CA ASP A 25 3.92 1.99 3.32
C ASP A 25 4.31 3.29 2.62
N HIS A 26 5.60 3.44 2.33
CA HIS A 26 6.17 4.64 1.72
C HIS A 26 6.08 4.64 0.19
N LEU A 27 5.63 3.53 -0.41
CA LEU A 27 5.39 3.38 -1.84
C LEU A 27 3.94 3.69 -2.22
N GLN A 28 3.06 3.85 -1.23
CA GLN A 28 1.69 4.30 -1.41
C GLN A 28 1.58 5.83 -1.36
N LEU A 29 0.34 6.33 -1.43
CA LEU A 29 0.05 7.75 -1.49
C LEU A 29 0.68 8.52 -0.32
N PRO A 30 1.42 9.61 -0.59
CA PRO A 30 1.88 10.49 0.46
C PRO A 30 0.68 11.22 1.10
N PRO A 31 0.86 11.79 2.31
CA PRO A 31 -0.13 12.69 2.89
C PRO A 31 -0.39 13.87 1.94
N THR A 32 -1.63 14.35 1.90
CA THR A 32 -2.02 15.47 1.04
C THR A 32 -1.72 16.81 1.69
N PHE A 33 -1.19 17.75 0.90
CA PHE A 33 -0.88 19.12 1.36
C PHE A 33 -1.75 20.13 0.64
N ARG A 34 -2.34 21.04 1.40
CA ARG A 34 -3.06 22.20 0.82
C ARG A 34 -2.10 23.26 0.27
N SER A 35 -0.93 23.40 0.90
CA SER A 35 0.09 24.36 0.47
C SER A 35 1.17 23.64 -0.32
N VAL A 36 1.24 23.94 -1.61
CA VAL A 36 2.29 23.45 -2.53
C VAL A 36 3.67 23.94 -2.08
N GLU A 37 3.76 25.14 -1.51
CA GLU A 37 5.02 25.66 -0.99
C GLU A 37 5.53 24.84 0.20
N ALA A 38 4.64 24.49 1.14
CA ALA A 38 5.02 23.67 2.29
C ALA A 38 5.48 22.26 1.86
N GLU A 39 4.80 21.68 0.88
CA GLU A 39 5.21 20.40 0.28
C GLU A 39 6.62 20.49 -0.32
N LYS A 40 6.89 21.50 -1.15
CA LYS A 40 8.22 21.76 -1.76
C LYS A 40 9.30 21.99 -0.71
N LYS A 41 8.95 22.62 0.42
CA LYS A 41 9.86 22.80 1.58
C LYS A 41 10.07 21.52 2.40
N GLY A 42 9.61 20.36 1.91
CA GLY A 42 9.94 19.05 2.46
C GLY A 42 8.88 18.46 3.38
N LEU A 43 7.71 19.10 3.51
CA LEU A 43 6.60 18.51 4.29
C LEU A 43 6.08 17.23 3.61
N GLY A 44 6.23 17.11 2.29
CA GLY A 44 5.90 15.91 1.50
C GLY A 44 6.77 14.69 1.80
N ASN A 45 7.94 14.87 2.41
CA ASN A 45 8.80 13.76 2.77
C ASN A 45 8.49 13.29 4.20
N THR A 46 7.72 12.20 4.31
CA THR A 46 7.27 11.63 5.59
C THR A 46 8.44 11.15 6.45
N LEU A 47 8.24 11.08 7.77
CA LEU A 47 9.23 10.50 8.68
C LEU A 47 9.60 9.07 8.26
N PHE A 48 8.60 8.28 7.88
CA PHE A 48 8.79 6.90 7.39
C PHE A 48 9.71 6.87 6.17
N LYS A 49 9.45 7.71 5.15
CA LYS A 49 10.26 7.78 3.92
C LYS A 49 11.70 8.25 4.19
N ARG A 50 11.89 9.19 5.13
CA ARG A 50 13.23 9.62 5.55
C ARG A 50 14.01 8.50 6.24
N LEU A 51 13.38 7.77 7.16
CA LEU A 51 14.02 6.65 7.86
C LEU A 51 14.34 5.49 6.90
N ALA A 52 13.41 5.17 6.00
CA ALA A 52 13.63 4.18 4.94
C ALA A 52 14.85 4.51 4.09
N TYR A 53 15.02 5.77 3.71
CA TYR A 53 16.17 6.22 2.92
C TYR A 53 17.49 6.20 3.70
N LEU A 54 17.48 6.59 4.99
CA LEU A 54 18.69 6.72 5.80
C LEU A 54 19.23 5.38 6.32
N TYR A 55 18.33 4.46 6.67
CA TYR A 55 18.69 3.24 7.40
C TYR A 55 18.29 1.96 6.65
N GLY A 56 17.45 2.05 5.61
CA GLY A 56 17.06 0.89 4.81
C GLY A 56 16.54 -0.28 5.64
N ASP A 57 16.99 -1.48 5.28
CA ASP A 57 16.55 -2.74 5.89
C ASP A 57 17.07 -2.94 7.34
N ASP A 58 17.98 -2.10 7.84
CA ASP A 58 18.48 -2.20 9.23
C ASP A 58 17.40 -1.88 10.27
N VAL A 59 16.42 -1.03 9.90
CA VAL A 59 15.33 -0.59 10.78
C VAL A 59 13.94 -0.84 10.19
N MET A 60 13.87 -1.38 8.97
CA MET A 60 12.62 -1.67 8.29
C MET A 60 12.38 -3.17 8.18
N SER A 61 11.13 -3.57 8.38
CA SER A 61 10.67 -4.91 8.09
C SER A 61 9.43 -4.85 7.22
N MET A 62 9.46 -5.56 6.10
CA MET A 62 8.37 -5.61 5.13
C MET A 62 7.53 -6.88 5.35
N VAL A 63 6.21 -6.70 5.40
CA VAL A 63 5.26 -7.83 5.35
C VAL A 63 5.19 -8.39 3.93
N THR A 64 5.44 -9.69 3.78
CA THR A 64 5.56 -10.35 2.47
C THR A 64 4.34 -11.19 2.08
N VAL A 65 3.38 -11.41 2.99
CA VAL A 65 2.15 -12.17 2.70
C VAL A 65 0.95 -11.23 2.71
N GLN A 66 0.18 -11.24 1.62
CA GLN A 66 -1.05 -10.46 1.49
C GLN A 66 -2.26 -11.38 1.40
N TYR A 67 -3.40 -10.94 1.95
CA TYR A 67 -4.61 -11.74 2.11
C TYR A 67 -5.81 -11.21 1.33
N SER A 68 -5.61 -10.19 0.49
CA SER A 68 -6.70 -9.40 -0.10
C SER A 68 -6.91 -9.64 -1.58
N MET A 69 -5.84 -9.78 -2.36
CA MET A 69 -5.91 -9.77 -3.83
C MET A 69 -5.63 -11.14 -4.43
N HIS A 70 -6.32 -11.46 -5.53
CA HIS A 70 -5.99 -12.57 -6.42
C HIS A 70 -4.54 -12.46 -6.93
N GLU A 71 -3.90 -13.59 -7.23
CA GLU A 71 -2.49 -13.64 -7.64
C GLU A 71 -2.18 -12.78 -8.86
N LEU A 72 -3.04 -12.82 -9.89
CA LEU A 72 -2.91 -12.02 -11.10
C LEU A 72 -2.89 -10.51 -10.83
N ILE A 73 -3.73 -10.02 -9.91
CA ILE A 73 -3.78 -8.61 -9.52
C ILE A 73 -2.52 -8.24 -8.74
N MET A 74 -2.18 -9.05 -7.73
CA MET A 74 -1.03 -8.82 -6.87
C MET A 74 0.30 -8.86 -7.66
N THR A 75 0.43 -9.75 -8.65
CA THR A 75 1.68 -9.99 -9.39
C THR A 75 2.21 -8.69 -10.01
N TRP A 76 1.34 -7.89 -10.62
CA TRP A 76 1.75 -6.62 -11.21
C TRP A 76 2.26 -5.64 -10.14
N SER A 77 1.49 -5.40 -9.07
CA SER A 77 1.90 -4.49 -8.00
C SER A 77 3.17 -4.97 -7.27
N SER A 78 3.31 -6.27 -7.06
CA SER A 78 4.50 -6.89 -6.44
C SER A 78 5.74 -6.60 -7.26
N LYS A 79 5.65 -6.78 -8.57
CA LYS A 79 6.76 -6.55 -9.50
C LYS A 79 7.15 -5.08 -9.56
N GLU A 80 6.19 -4.18 -9.76
CA GLU A 80 6.47 -2.77 -10.03
C GLU A 80 6.84 -1.98 -8.77
N LEU A 81 6.27 -2.31 -7.61
CA LEU A 81 6.45 -1.53 -6.38
C LEU A 81 7.32 -2.26 -5.35
N TYR A 82 7.21 -3.58 -5.25
CA TYR A 82 7.74 -4.32 -4.11
C TYR A 82 8.83 -5.34 -4.45
N ASN A 83 9.49 -5.21 -5.62
CA ASN A 83 10.59 -6.09 -6.05
C ASN A 83 10.24 -7.59 -6.00
N ASN A 84 9.01 -7.96 -6.34
CA ASN A 84 8.48 -9.33 -6.27
C ASN A 84 8.52 -9.97 -4.87
N LYS A 85 8.58 -9.17 -3.78
CA LYS A 85 8.66 -9.69 -2.40
C LYS A 85 7.30 -10.13 -1.84
N THR A 86 6.18 -9.65 -2.38
CA THR A 86 4.83 -9.99 -1.88
C THR A 86 4.26 -11.26 -2.50
N LYS A 87 3.57 -12.07 -1.70
CA LYS A 87 2.93 -13.33 -2.11
C LYS A 87 1.48 -13.40 -1.61
N ALA A 88 0.61 -13.98 -2.42
CA ALA A 88 -0.78 -14.16 -2.07
C ALA A 88 -0.92 -15.34 -1.11
N HIS A 89 -1.65 -15.13 -0.03
CA HIS A 89 -2.04 -16.22 0.85
C HIS A 89 -3.02 -17.16 0.13
N ALA A 90 -3.02 -18.44 0.53
CA ALA A 90 -3.88 -19.48 -0.07
C ALA A 90 -5.38 -19.13 -0.04
N SER A 91 -5.82 -18.31 0.92
CA SER A 91 -7.22 -17.85 1.03
C SER A 91 -7.64 -16.84 -0.05
N ALA A 92 -6.69 -16.17 -0.70
CA ALA A 92 -6.98 -15.09 -1.66
C ALA A 92 -6.38 -15.35 -3.05
N VAL A 93 -5.38 -16.22 -3.15
CA VAL A 93 -4.61 -16.49 -4.39
C VAL A 93 -5.50 -16.75 -5.62
N ARG A 94 -6.66 -17.38 -5.43
CA ARG A 94 -7.58 -17.82 -6.49
C ARG A 94 -9.04 -17.37 -6.32
N HIS A 95 -9.32 -16.48 -5.37
CA HIS A 95 -10.71 -16.11 -5.10
C HIS A 95 -11.35 -15.38 -6.29
N THR A 96 -12.57 -15.75 -6.67
CA THR A 96 -13.25 -15.18 -7.84
C THR A 96 -14.59 -14.56 -7.46
N LEU A 97 -15.10 -13.65 -8.29
CA LEU A 97 -16.34 -12.91 -7.98
C LEU A 97 -17.57 -13.84 -7.90
N TYR A 98 -17.64 -14.86 -8.77
CA TYR A 98 -18.77 -15.80 -8.81
C TYR A 98 -18.78 -16.83 -7.66
N GLU A 99 -17.76 -16.85 -6.80
CA GLU A 99 -17.76 -17.63 -5.55
C GLU A 99 -18.57 -16.93 -4.44
N LEU A 100 -18.92 -15.65 -4.63
CA LEU A 100 -19.74 -14.89 -3.70
C LEU A 100 -21.22 -15.31 -3.80
N VAL A 101 -21.90 -15.32 -2.66
CA VAL A 101 -23.32 -15.66 -2.58
C VAL A 101 -24.14 -14.64 -3.38
N GLY A 102 -24.93 -15.14 -4.33
CA GLY A 102 -25.82 -14.32 -5.16
C GLY A 102 -25.16 -13.71 -6.41
N VAL A 103 -23.94 -14.14 -6.78
CA VAL A 103 -23.27 -13.68 -8.01
C VAL A 103 -23.35 -14.77 -9.08
N GLU A 104 -23.97 -14.46 -10.22
CA GLU A 104 -24.01 -15.36 -11.36
C GLU A 104 -22.67 -15.36 -12.11
N LYS A 105 -22.28 -16.55 -12.59
CA LYS A 105 -21.09 -16.70 -13.44
C LYS A 105 -21.41 -16.23 -14.85
N SER A 106 -20.70 -15.22 -15.33
CA SER A 106 -20.78 -14.66 -16.67
C SER A 106 -19.38 -14.53 -17.27
N SER A 107 -19.25 -14.89 -18.55
CA SER A 107 -17.96 -14.81 -19.26
C SER A 107 -17.48 -13.37 -19.47
N SER A 108 -18.41 -12.40 -19.51
CA SER A 108 -18.10 -11.00 -19.78
C SER A 108 -17.73 -10.17 -18.55
N SER A 109 -18.20 -10.53 -17.34
CA SER A 109 -18.07 -9.65 -16.17
C SER A 109 -17.60 -10.31 -14.88
N THR A 110 -18.00 -11.56 -14.58
CA THR A 110 -17.66 -12.16 -13.27
C THR A 110 -16.61 -13.25 -13.33
N GLU A 111 -16.41 -13.88 -14.50
CA GLU A 111 -15.36 -14.87 -14.73
C GLU A 111 -13.95 -14.27 -14.88
N PRO A 112 -13.73 -13.15 -15.60
CA PRO A 112 -12.40 -12.55 -15.72
C PRO A 112 -11.92 -11.95 -14.39
N THR A 113 -10.70 -12.28 -13.97
CA THR A 113 -10.05 -11.64 -12.80
C THR A 113 -9.62 -10.20 -13.09
N LEU A 114 -9.20 -9.93 -14.32
CA LEU A 114 -8.75 -8.63 -14.79
C LEU A 114 -9.52 -8.30 -16.07
N LEU A 115 -10.22 -7.17 -16.06
CA LEU A 115 -10.93 -6.64 -17.21
C LEU A 115 -10.51 -5.19 -17.41
N LEU A 116 -10.01 -4.87 -18.61
CA LEU A 116 -9.73 -3.51 -19.04
C LEU A 116 -10.68 -3.17 -20.18
N ILE A 117 -11.54 -2.18 -19.98
CA ILE A 117 -12.42 -1.64 -21.01
C ILE A 117 -11.72 -0.40 -21.56
N ASP A 118 -11.16 -0.53 -22.75
CA ASP A 118 -10.59 0.61 -23.45
C ASP A 118 -11.71 1.49 -24.01
N ILE A 119 -11.66 2.78 -23.68
CA ILE A 119 -12.62 3.79 -24.13
C ILE A 119 -12.02 4.74 -25.16
N ALA A 120 -10.80 4.45 -25.64
CA ALA A 120 -10.22 5.15 -26.77
C ALA A 120 -11.03 4.87 -28.04
N GLY A 121 -11.54 5.94 -28.66
CA GLY A 121 -12.23 5.93 -29.95
C GLY A 121 -11.32 6.32 -31.09
#